data_AF-A0A060BPJ7-F1
#
_entry.id   AF-A0A060BPJ7-F1
#
_cell.length_a   1.000
_cell.length_b   1.000
_cell.length_c   1.000
_cell.angle_alpha   90.00
_cell.angle_beta   90.00
_cell.angle_gamma   90.00
#
_symmetry.space_group_name_H-M   'P 1'
#
loop_
_entity.id
_entity.type
_entity.pdbx_description
1 polymer ?
#
loop_
_entity_poly.entity_id
_entity_poly.type
_entity_poly.pdbx_seq_one_letter_code
_entity_poly.pdbx_strand_id
1 'polypeptide(L)'
;MLAVTHAIPDAVRERLNLILTGQTAEGGAMPLVKPLTHRPGHEETPTVEKYRSDDPLWLPITVANFVYETGDVSYLDRVLPYADHGEATVFGHLRQAIQFSLDHLGANGLVQGLQADWNDCIQFGTTGESMFSTF
;
A
#
# COMPACT_ATOMS: atom_id res chain seq x y z
N MET A 1 -10.75 -2.68 7.74
CA MET A 1 -11.43 -3.01 6.48
C MET A 1 -11.72 -4.49 6.41
N LEU A 2 -10.69 -5.34 6.36
CA LEU A 2 -10.78 -6.82 6.33
C LEU A 2 -11.87 -7.45 7.20
N ALA A 3 -12.00 -7.00 8.45
CA ALA A 3 -12.92 -7.62 9.42
C ALA A 3 -14.42 -7.34 9.17
N VAL A 4 -14.77 -6.31 8.40
CA VAL A 4 -16.15 -5.78 8.36
C VAL A 4 -16.72 -5.63 6.95
N THR A 5 -16.00 -6.16 5.93
CA THR A 5 -16.45 -6.14 4.53
C THR A 5 -17.84 -6.74 4.35
N HIS A 6 -18.14 -7.85 5.02
CA HIS A 6 -19.44 -8.53 4.99
C HIS A 6 -20.59 -7.69 5.58
N ALA A 7 -20.30 -6.74 6.46
CA ALA A 7 -21.31 -5.96 7.19
C ALA A 7 -21.53 -4.57 6.59
N ILE A 8 -20.47 -3.90 6.14
CA ILE A 8 -20.51 -2.52 5.64
C ILE A 8 -19.66 -2.32 4.37
N PRO A 9 -19.93 -3.07 3.28
CA PRO A 9 -19.08 -3.11 2.09
C PRO A 9 -18.91 -1.74 1.42
N ASP A 10 -19.94 -0.89 1.41
CA ASP A 10 -19.86 0.44 0.78
C ASP A 10 -18.88 1.37 1.51
N ALA A 11 -18.91 1.36 2.85
CA ALA A 11 -17.95 2.13 3.65
C ALA A 11 -16.52 1.56 3.54
N VAL A 12 -16.39 0.24 3.39
CA VAL A 12 -15.09 -0.39 3.11
C VAL A 12 -14.55 0.04 1.74
N ARG A 13 -15.39 0.09 0.71
CA ARG A 13 -15.02 0.57 -0.64
C ARG A 13 -14.54 2.02 -0.60
N GLU A 14 -15.27 2.89 0.10
CA GLU A 14 -14.87 4.29 0.29
C GLU A 14 -13.48 4.38 0.95
N ARG A 15 -13.28 3.62 2.04
CA ARG A 15 -11.98 3.59 2.74
C ARG A 15 -10.87 3.01 1.88
N LEU A 16 -11.13 1.97 1.10
CA LEU A 16 -10.16 1.36 0.19
C LEU A 16 -9.72 2.37 -0.87
N ASN A 17 -10.65 3.10 -1.48
CA ASN A 17 -10.31 4.16 -2.44
C ASN A 17 -9.38 5.20 -1.80
N LEU A 18 -9.70 5.65 -0.58
CA LEU A 18 -8.84 6.61 0.13
C LEU A 18 -7.42 6.05 0.37
N ILE A 19 -7.31 4.82 0.87
CA ILE A 19 -6.02 4.22 1.21
C ILE A 19 -5.19 3.90 -0.05
N LEU A 20 -5.81 3.44 -1.14
CA LEU A 20 -5.15 3.23 -2.43
C LEU A 20 -4.57 4.53 -2.98
N THR A 21 -5.29 5.65 -2.83
CA THR A 21 -4.76 6.96 -3.21
C THR A 21 -3.67 7.50 -2.26
N GLY A 22 -3.34 6.78 -1.19
CA GLY A 22 -2.19 7.03 -0.33
C GLY A 22 -0.92 6.28 -0.75
N GLN A 23 -0.98 5.45 -1.80
CA GLN A 23 0.18 4.80 -2.39
C GLN A 23 0.91 5.78 -3.32
N THR A 24 2.23 5.85 -3.29
CA THR A 24 3.02 6.65 -4.24
C THR A 24 3.22 5.90 -5.56
N ALA A 25 3.56 6.63 -6.63
CA ALA A 25 3.78 6.05 -7.95
C ALA A 25 4.92 5.02 -8.01
N GLU A 26 5.92 5.13 -7.11
CA GLU A 26 6.98 4.12 -6.98
C GLU A 26 6.51 2.85 -6.27
N GLY A 27 5.34 2.88 -5.62
CA GLY A 27 4.66 1.73 -5.04
C GLY A 27 4.74 1.63 -3.53
N GLY A 28 5.57 2.45 -2.90
CA GLY A 28 5.54 2.69 -1.46
C GLY A 28 4.22 3.35 -1.02
N ALA A 29 4.03 3.49 0.28
CA ALA A 29 2.81 4.09 0.83
C ALA A 29 3.16 5.27 1.73
N MET A 30 2.31 6.30 1.70
CA MET A 30 2.39 7.39 2.67
C MET A 30 2.27 6.82 4.09
N PRO A 31 3.23 7.08 5.01
CA PRO A 31 3.18 6.53 6.37
C PRO A 31 1.94 6.95 7.17
N LEU A 32 1.30 8.05 6.73
CA LEU A 32 0.05 8.54 7.30
C LEU A 32 -0.79 9.23 6.22
N VAL A 33 -1.99 8.70 5.98
CA VAL A 33 -3.02 9.35 5.14
C VAL A 33 -3.98 10.11 6.04
N LYS A 34 -4.09 11.43 5.84
CA LYS A 34 -4.98 12.30 6.63
C LYS A 34 -6.26 12.59 5.86
N PRO A 35 -7.41 11.95 6.17
CA PRO A 35 -8.59 11.98 5.30
C PRO A 35 -9.13 13.38 4.96
N LEU A 36 -8.97 14.34 5.87
CA LEU A 36 -9.48 15.71 5.70
C LEU A 36 -8.58 16.61 4.84
N THR A 37 -7.32 16.25 4.68
CA THR A 37 -6.32 17.06 3.98
C THR A 37 -5.65 16.35 2.83
N HIS A 38 -5.94 15.07 2.62
CA HIS A 38 -5.38 14.23 1.56
C HIS A 38 -5.73 14.77 0.17
N ARG A 39 -4.71 14.98 -0.67
CA ARG A 39 -4.82 15.48 -2.04
C ARG A 39 -4.04 14.54 -2.99
N PRO A 40 -4.67 13.44 -3.44
CA PRO A 40 -4.05 12.54 -4.40
C PRO A 40 -3.53 13.27 -5.64
N GLY A 41 -2.37 12.84 -6.15
CA GLY A 41 -1.64 13.46 -7.25
C GLY A 41 -0.85 14.72 -6.87
N HIS A 42 -0.80 15.09 -5.59
CA HIS A 42 -0.14 16.30 -5.10
C HIS A 42 0.53 16.15 -3.72
N GLU A 43 0.53 14.96 -3.12
CA GLU A 43 1.27 14.69 -1.90
C GLU A 43 2.78 14.71 -2.16
N GLU A 44 3.56 15.07 -1.14
CA GLU A 44 5.02 15.01 -1.22
C GLU A 44 5.49 13.55 -1.16
N THR A 45 6.26 13.11 -2.17
CA THR A 45 6.86 11.77 -2.19
C THR A 45 7.85 11.62 -1.01
N PRO A 46 7.64 10.66 -0.09
CA PRO A 46 8.59 10.36 0.96
C PRO A 46 9.96 9.95 0.39
N THR A 47 11.04 10.20 1.14
CA THR A 47 12.32 9.57 0.81
C THR A 47 12.24 8.07 1.10
N VAL A 48 13.06 7.27 0.42
CA VAL A 48 13.03 5.80 0.53
C VAL A 48 13.14 5.32 1.99
N GLU A 49 13.96 5.99 2.80
CA GLU A 49 14.19 5.65 4.21
C GLU A 49 12.99 5.94 5.13
N LYS A 50 12.00 6.70 4.65
CA LYS A 50 10.79 7.05 5.38
C LYS A 50 9.62 6.12 5.07
N TYR A 51 9.72 5.25 4.08
CA TYR A 51 8.72 4.21 3.87
C TYR A 51 8.81 3.16 4.96
N ARG A 52 7.66 2.54 5.23
CA ARG A 52 7.58 1.31 6.01
C ARG A 52 7.39 0.15 5.04
N SER A 53 8.13 -0.92 5.26
CA SER A 53 8.27 -2.00 4.28
C SER A 53 7.00 -2.82 4.08
N ASP A 54 6.12 -2.88 5.09
CA ASP A 54 4.89 -3.67 5.06
C ASP A 54 3.66 -2.89 4.60
N ASP A 55 3.61 -1.56 4.78
CA ASP A 55 2.46 -0.71 4.48
C ASP A 55 1.79 -1.02 3.11
N PRO A 56 2.52 -1.05 1.97
CA PRO A 56 1.90 -1.33 0.67
C PRO A 56 1.45 -2.80 0.51
N LEU A 57 2.05 -3.75 1.23
CA LEU A 57 1.73 -5.18 1.13
C LEU A 57 0.37 -5.54 1.73
N TRP A 58 -0.23 -4.65 2.52
CA TRP A 58 -1.61 -4.81 3.00
C TRP A 58 -2.67 -4.56 1.90
N LEU A 59 -2.31 -3.85 0.81
CA LEU A 59 -3.26 -3.50 -0.26
C LEU A 59 -3.77 -4.74 -1.01
N PRO A 60 -2.92 -5.66 -1.53
CA PRO A 60 -3.40 -6.83 -2.26
C PRO A 60 -4.29 -7.73 -1.41
N ILE A 61 -3.95 -7.92 -0.13
CA ILE A 61 -4.72 -8.73 0.82
C ILE A 61 -6.12 -8.13 1.02
N THR A 62 -6.19 -6.82 1.23
CA THR A 62 -7.46 -6.14 1.54
C THR A 62 -8.36 -6.02 0.31
N VAL A 63 -7.81 -5.68 -0.86
CA VAL A 63 -8.58 -5.61 -2.10
C VAL A 63 -9.08 -6.99 -2.52
N ALA A 64 -8.25 -8.04 -2.39
CA ALA A 64 -8.70 -9.41 -2.67
C ALA A 64 -9.87 -9.83 -1.77
N ASN A 65 -9.77 -9.57 -0.45
CA ASN A 65 -10.89 -9.83 0.47
C ASN A 65 -12.16 -9.07 0.06
N PHE A 66 -12.04 -7.81 -0.33
CA PHE A 66 -13.17 -7.01 -0.78
C PHE A 66 -13.86 -7.59 -2.01
N VAL A 67 -13.07 -7.96 -3.04
CA VAL A 67 -13.59 -8.54 -4.27
C VAL A 67 -14.24 -9.90 -4.01
N TYR A 68 -13.63 -10.74 -3.18
CA TYR A 68 -14.20 -12.04 -2.85
C TYR A 68 -15.51 -11.94 -2.06
N GLU A 69 -15.58 -11.03 -1.09
CA GLU A 69 -16.77 -10.89 -0.24
C GLU A 69 -17.95 -10.26 -1.02
N THR A 70 -17.67 -9.31 -1.90
CA THR A 70 -18.72 -8.56 -2.63
C THR A 70 -19.06 -9.14 -4.00
N GLY A 71 -18.16 -9.95 -4.58
CA GLY A 71 -18.24 -10.41 -5.96
C GLY A 71 -17.95 -9.32 -7.01
N ASP A 72 -17.59 -8.10 -6.59
CA ASP A 72 -17.37 -6.97 -7.51
C ASP A 72 -15.97 -6.98 -8.12
N VAL A 73 -15.79 -7.82 -9.14
CA VAL A 73 -14.54 -7.92 -9.91
C VAL A 73 -14.22 -6.61 -10.66
N SER A 74 -15.24 -5.85 -11.07
CA SER A 74 -15.06 -4.59 -11.80
C SER A 74 -14.32 -3.52 -10.99
N TYR A 75 -14.27 -3.68 -9.66
CA TYR A 75 -13.47 -2.82 -8.80
C TYR A 75 -11.99 -2.82 -9.17
N LEU A 76 -11.44 -3.92 -9.70
CA LEU A 76 -10.06 -4.03 -10.13
C LEU A 76 -9.71 -3.11 -11.31
N ASP A 77 -10.70 -2.77 -12.14
CA ASP A 77 -10.54 -1.92 -13.32
C ASP A 77 -10.71 -0.42 -13.01
N ARG A 78 -11.15 -0.08 -11.80
CA ARG A 78 -11.33 1.32 -11.39
C ARG A 78 -10.00 2.05 -11.41
N VAL A 79 -9.94 3.20 -12.08
CA VAL A 79 -8.76 4.07 -12.09
C VAL A 79 -8.76 4.97 -10.86
N LEU A 80 -7.64 5.01 -10.14
CA LEU A 80 -7.39 5.89 -9.01
C LEU A 80 -6.03 6.58 -9.19
N PRO A 81 -5.88 7.84 -8.73
CA PRO A 81 -4.59 8.50 -8.68
C PRO A 81 -3.70 7.90 -7.59
N TYR A 82 -2.38 7.93 -7.80
CA TYR A 82 -1.40 7.79 -6.71
C TYR A 82 -1.40 9.03 -5.82
N ALA A 83 -0.73 8.96 -4.68
CA ALA A 83 -0.62 10.06 -3.72
C ALA A 83 0.13 11.26 -4.32
N ASP A 84 1.22 11.00 -5.03
CA ASP A 84 2.18 12.00 -5.48
C ASP A 84 2.00 12.40 -6.95
N HIS A 85 1.90 11.45 -7.88
CA HIS A 85 1.67 11.74 -9.30
C HIS A 85 1.16 10.52 -10.09
N GLY A 86 0.46 10.78 -11.20
CA GLY A 86 -0.05 9.71 -12.07
C GLY A 86 -1.23 8.94 -11.48
N GLU A 87 -1.68 7.93 -12.21
CA GLU A 87 -2.84 7.11 -11.87
C GLU A 87 -2.70 5.69 -12.45
N ALA A 88 -3.40 4.74 -11.86
CA ALA A 88 -3.47 3.37 -12.34
C ALA A 88 -4.83 2.75 -12.04
N THR A 89 -5.14 1.62 -12.65
CA THR A 89 -6.25 0.79 -12.17
C THR A 89 -5.95 0.27 -10.76
N VAL A 90 -6.97 -0.09 -9.99
CA VAL A 90 -6.77 -0.76 -8.68
C VAL A 90 -5.85 -1.96 -8.83
N PHE A 91 -6.00 -2.77 -9.89
CA PHE A 91 -5.06 -3.86 -10.17
C PHE A 91 -3.63 -3.38 -10.42
N GLY A 92 -3.45 -2.25 -11.11
CA GLY A 92 -2.15 -1.59 -11.29
C GLY A 92 -1.51 -1.16 -9.97
N HIS A 93 -2.28 -0.55 -9.06
CA HIS A 93 -1.83 -0.23 -7.69
C HIS A 93 -1.32 -1.46 -6.95
N LEU A 94 -2.05 -2.58 -7.01
CA LEU A 94 -1.64 -3.84 -6.36
C LEU A 94 -0.33 -4.39 -6.91
N ARG A 95 -0.16 -4.35 -8.24
CA ARG A 95 1.09 -4.77 -8.88
C ARG A 95 2.25 -3.87 -8.46
N GLN A 96 2.01 -2.56 -8.41
CA GLN A 96 3.02 -1.58 -8.02
C GLN A 96 3.44 -1.76 -6.56
N ALA A 97 2.52 -2.14 -5.66
CA ALA A 97 2.83 -2.45 -4.26
C ALA A 97 3.79 -3.63 -4.14
N ILE A 98 3.53 -4.71 -4.88
CA ILE A 98 4.41 -5.90 -4.90
C ILE A 98 5.75 -5.56 -5.54
N GLN A 99 5.74 -4.81 -6.65
CA GLN A 99 6.95 -4.41 -7.35
C GLN A 99 7.88 -3.57 -6.46
N PHE A 100 7.32 -2.67 -5.64
CA PHE A 100 8.09 -1.89 -4.68
C PHE A 100 8.89 -2.80 -3.74
N SER A 101 8.29 -3.82 -3.15
CA SER A 101 9.01 -4.76 -2.28
C SER A 101 10.09 -5.56 -3.02
N LEU A 102 9.85 -5.92 -4.29
CA LEU A 102 10.84 -6.62 -5.13
C LEU A 102 12.01 -5.71 -5.54
N ASP A 103 11.77 -4.42 -5.72
CA ASP A 103 12.80 -3.43 -6.04
C ASP A 103 13.65 -3.07 -4.80
N HIS A 104 13.11 -3.29 -3.60
CA HIS A 104 13.76 -3.00 -2.32
C HIS A 104 14.18 -4.27 -1.59
N LEU A 105 14.96 -5.12 -2.26
CA LEU A 105 15.61 -6.27 -1.64
C LEU A 105 17.01 -5.89 -1.10
N GLY A 106 17.39 -6.49 0.02
CA GLY A 106 18.72 -6.38 0.60
C GLY A 106 19.69 -7.41 0.05
N ALA A 107 20.88 -7.48 0.66
CA ALA A 107 21.98 -8.33 0.20
C ALA A 107 21.68 -9.83 0.26
N ASN A 108 20.70 -10.27 1.08
CA ASN A 108 20.32 -11.66 1.22
C ASN A 108 19.05 -12.01 0.43
N GLY A 109 18.54 -11.07 -0.38
CA GLY A 109 17.32 -11.26 -1.16
C GLY A 109 16.03 -11.20 -0.33
N LEU A 110 16.09 -10.58 0.84
CA LEU A 110 14.94 -10.29 1.70
C LEU A 110 14.51 -8.82 1.53
N VAL A 111 13.25 -8.50 1.80
CA VAL A 111 12.75 -7.12 1.72
C VAL A 111 13.47 -6.24 2.74
N GLN A 112 13.98 -5.08 2.31
CA GLN A 112 14.57 -4.08 3.19
C GLN A 112 13.51 -3.58 4.18
N GLY A 113 13.86 -3.47 5.46
CA GLY A 113 12.90 -3.05 6.49
C GLY A 113 12.61 -1.54 6.49
N LEU A 114 13.49 -0.72 5.86
CA LEU A 114 13.33 0.74 5.73
C LEU A 114 13.11 1.42 7.09
N GLN A 115 12.16 2.36 7.21
CA GLN A 115 11.89 3.05 8.46
C GLN A 115 11.48 2.06 9.56
N ALA A 116 10.60 1.13 9.21
CA ALA A 116 10.12 0.03 10.05
C ALA A 116 9.36 -0.98 9.17
N ASP A 117 9.12 -2.17 9.71
CA ASP A 117 8.05 -3.04 9.23
C ASP A 117 6.80 -2.85 10.11
N TRP A 118 5.95 -3.87 10.22
CA TRP A 118 4.77 -3.86 11.07
C TRP A 118 5.07 -3.50 12.54
N ASN A 119 6.29 -3.80 13.02
CA ASN A 119 6.74 -3.36 14.32
C ASN A 119 7.48 -2.01 14.22
N ASP A 120 6.74 -0.93 14.49
CA ASP A 120 7.23 0.45 14.50
C ASP A 120 8.50 0.69 15.36
N CYS A 121 8.83 -0.20 16.31
CA CYS A 121 10.02 -0.10 17.15
C CYS A 121 11.29 -0.72 16.54
N ILE A 122 11.18 -1.47 15.43
CA ILE A 122 12.33 -2.08 14.76
C ILE A 122 12.68 -1.25 13.53
N GLN A 123 13.79 -0.52 13.61
CA GLN A 123 14.26 0.37 12.55
C GLN A 123 15.45 -0.26 11.84
N PHE A 124 15.28 -0.53 10.54
CA PHE A 124 16.25 -1.30 9.74
C PHE A 124 17.12 -0.40 8.85
N GLY A 125 16.59 0.76 8.44
CA GLY A 125 17.15 1.54 7.35
C GLY A 125 17.12 0.75 6.03
N THR A 126 17.91 1.21 5.06
CA THR A 126 18.02 0.59 3.73
C THR A 126 18.96 -0.61 3.68
N THR A 127 19.62 -0.95 4.80
CA THR A 127 20.57 -2.06 4.87
C THR A 127 20.05 -3.25 5.69
N GLY A 128 19.15 -3.01 6.64
CA GLY A 128 18.49 -4.08 7.38
C GLY A 128 17.35 -4.70 6.57
N GLU A 129 17.12 -5.99 6.78
CA GLU A 129 16.12 -6.78 6.06
C GLU A 129 15.06 -7.33 7.02
N SER A 130 13.80 -7.33 6.59
CA SER A 130 12.66 -7.85 7.36
C SER A 130 12.15 -9.18 6.78
N MET A 131 12.21 -10.22 7.61
CA MET A 131 11.54 -11.49 7.33
C MET A 131 10.02 -11.35 7.31
N PHE A 132 9.45 -10.45 8.13
CA PHE A 132 8.01 -10.22 8.20
C PHE A 132 7.47 -9.69 6.86
N SER A 133 8.15 -8.70 6.27
CA SER A 133 7.72 -8.11 5.00
C SER A 133 8.02 -9.00 3.78
N THR A 134 8.76 -10.10 3.96
CA THR A 134 9.15 -10.99 2.85
C THR A 134 8.17 -12.16 2.65
N PHE A 135 7.55 -12.68 3.72
CA PHE A 135 6.79 -13.94 3.72
C PHE A 135 5.33 -13.78 4.12
#